data_AF-A0AAQ3RKV5-F1
#
_entry.id   AF-A0AAQ3RKV5-F1
#
_cell.length_a   1.000
_cell.length_b   1.000
_cell.length_c   1.000
_cell.angle_alpha   90.00
_cell.angle_beta   90.00
_cell.angle_gamma   90.00
#
_symmetry.space_group_name_H-M   'P 1'
#
loop_
_entity.id
_entity.type
_entity.pdbx_description
1 polymer ?
#
loop_
_entity_poly.entity_id
_entity_poly.type
_entity_poly.pdbx_seq_one_letter_code
_entity_poly.pdbx_strand_id
1 'polypeptide(L)'
;MTIARGRKSGTLYKTEGACHLIAVAMNENPNLWHRRLGHMSEKGMRIMHSKGKLPSLRSIEFDMCEDCIIGKQKRVSFQRSGRIPKKERLELVHSDVWGPTTVSSISGK
;
A
#
# COMPACT_ATOMS: atom_id res chain seq x y z
N MET A 1 -19.82 -14.99 -14.84
CA MET A 1 -19.55 -15.22 -13.40
C MET A 1 -20.01 -13.99 -12.63
N THR A 2 -21.03 -14.10 -11.80
CA THR A 2 -21.58 -12.97 -11.00
C THR A 2 -21.11 -13.13 -9.56
N ILE A 3 -20.38 -12.14 -9.03
CA ILE A 3 -19.73 -12.22 -7.71
C ILE A 3 -20.70 -11.85 -6.57
N ALA A 4 -21.66 -10.95 -6.80
CA ALA A 4 -22.71 -10.58 -5.83
C ALA A 4 -23.91 -9.91 -6.53
N ARG A 5 -25.08 -9.88 -5.85
CA ARG A 5 -26.28 -9.14 -6.27
C ARG A 5 -26.70 -8.16 -5.18
N GLY A 6 -27.17 -6.98 -5.56
CA GLY A 6 -27.62 -5.95 -4.62
C GLY A 6 -28.54 -4.90 -5.26
N ARG A 7 -29.23 -4.13 -4.41
CA ARG A 7 -30.13 -3.02 -4.75
C ARG A 7 -29.33 -1.71 -4.89
N LYS A 8 -29.45 -1.03 -6.02
CA LYS A 8 -28.83 0.29 -6.22
C LYS A 8 -29.60 1.37 -5.47
N SER A 9 -28.90 2.24 -4.74
CA SER A 9 -29.42 3.38 -4.00
C SER A 9 -28.50 4.58 -4.25
N GLY A 10 -28.91 5.47 -5.16
CA GLY A 10 -28.04 6.54 -5.66
C GLY A 10 -26.87 5.98 -6.48
N THR A 11 -25.64 6.32 -6.10
CA THR A 11 -24.41 5.80 -6.71
C THR A 11 -23.88 4.53 -6.02
N LEU A 12 -24.53 4.05 -4.94
CA LEU A 12 -24.09 2.92 -4.14
C LEU A 12 -24.95 1.68 -4.40
N TYR A 13 -24.36 0.48 -4.38
CA TYR A 13 -25.07 -0.80 -4.40
C TYR A 13 -25.14 -1.36 -2.97
N LYS A 14 -26.36 -1.65 -2.48
CA LYS A 14 -26.66 -2.23 -1.17
C LYS A 14 -27.07 -3.69 -1.35
N THR A 15 -26.34 -4.64 -0.78
CA THR A 15 -26.71 -6.06 -0.85
C THR A 15 -27.83 -6.38 0.14
N GLU A 16 -28.92 -7.00 -0.29
CA GLU A 16 -30.00 -7.47 0.58
C GLU A 16 -29.72 -8.91 1.00
N GLY A 17 -29.02 -9.07 2.11
CA GLY A 17 -28.67 -10.40 2.62
C GLY A 17 -27.90 -10.24 3.91
N ALA A 18 -28.58 -10.64 5.00
CA ALA A 18 -28.19 -10.80 6.40
C ALA A 18 -27.13 -9.82 6.94
N CYS A 19 -27.50 -9.16 8.04
CA CYS A 19 -26.59 -8.56 9.00
C CYS A 19 -25.23 -9.24 8.89
N HIS A 20 -24.25 -8.52 8.35
CA HIS A 20 -22.87 -8.90 8.45
C HIS A 20 -22.55 -8.74 9.94
N LEU A 21 -23.03 -9.69 10.76
CA LEU A 21 -22.19 -10.38 11.70
C LEU A 21 -21.05 -10.97 10.84
N ILE A 22 -20.20 -10.09 10.27
CA ILE A 22 -18.78 -10.29 10.37
C ILE A 22 -18.67 -10.76 11.80
N ALA A 23 -18.25 -11.99 12.01
CA ALA A 23 -17.71 -12.37 13.27
C ALA A 23 -16.51 -11.41 13.49
N VAL A 24 -16.82 -10.20 13.93
CA VAL A 24 -16.09 -9.51 14.95
C VAL A 24 -16.29 -10.43 16.14
N ALA A 25 -15.64 -11.60 16.06
CA ALA A 25 -15.12 -12.29 17.21
C ALA A 25 -14.68 -11.16 18.12
N MET A 26 -15.19 -11.15 19.34
CA MET A 26 -14.80 -10.25 20.42
C MET A 26 -13.34 -10.54 20.74
N ASN A 27 -12.48 -10.39 19.73
CA ASN A 27 -11.10 -10.72 19.72
C ASN A 27 -10.46 -9.45 20.20
N GLU A 28 -9.95 -9.53 21.42
CA GLU A 28 -9.16 -8.51 22.05
C GLU A 28 -7.75 -8.43 21.41
N ASN A 29 -7.49 -9.18 20.34
CA ASN A 29 -6.19 -9.26 19.67
C ASN A 29 -5.95 -8.04 18.74
N PRO A 30 -5.01 -7.15 19.08
CA PRO A 30 -4.72 -5.97 18.27
C PRO A 30 -4.08 -6.31 16.92
N ASN A 31 -3.35 -7.44 16.80
CA ASN A 31 -2.79 -7.92 15.52
C ASN A 31 -3.90 -8.18 14.48
N LEU A 32 -5.03 -8.74 14.91
CA LEU A 32 -6.14 -9.03 14.00
C LEU A 32 -6.80 -7.75 13.51
N TRP A 33 -6.99 -6.78 14.41
CA TRP A 33 -7.53 -5.47 14.07
C TRP A 33 -6.60 -4.70 13.12
N HIS A 34 -5.29 -4.75 13.35
CA HIS A 34 -4.29 -4.18 12.45
C HIS A 34 -4.48 -4.67 11.01
N ARG A 35 -4.61 -6.00 10.80
CA ARG A 35 -4.83 -6.61 9.48
C ARG A 35 -6.20 -6.23 8.89
N ARG A 36 -7.28 -6.31 9.67
CA ARG A 36 -8.65 -5.99 9.23
C ARG A 36 -8.82 -4.52 8.82
N LEU A 37 -8.07 -3.62 9.44
CA LEU A 37 -8.09 -2.19 9.14
C LEU A 37 -7.14 -1.80 7.99
N GLY A 38 -6.68 -2.78 7.20
CA GLY A 38 -5.80 -2.52 6.07
C GLY A 38 -4.39 -2.14 6.51
N HIS A 39 -3.85 -2.86 7.50
CA HIS A 39 -2.49 -2.63 8.02
C HIS A 39 -2.29 -1.19 8.55
N MET A 40 -3.27 -0.74 9.32
CA MET A 40 -3.29 0.60 9.94
C MET A 40 -2.12 0.78 10.91
N SER A 41 -1.56 1.99 10.97
CA SER A 41 -0.50 2.30 11.93
C SER A 41 -1.00 2.24 13.37
N GLU A 42 -0.09 1.95 14.31
CA GLU A 42 -0.38 1.94 15.73
C GLU A 42 -1.00 3.26 16.20
N LYS A 43 -0.44 4.39 15.75
CA LYS A 43 -1.00 5.73 16.00
C LYS A 43 -2.45 5.85 15.54
N GLY A 44 -2.78 5.35 14.35
CA GLY A 44 -4.14 5.37 13.81
C GLY A 44 -5.09 4.52 14.66
N MET A 45 -4.64 3.32 15.06
CA MET A 45 -5.42 2.43 15.93
C MET A 45 -5.63 3.03 17.32
N ARG A 46 -4.64 3.69 17.92
CA ARG A 46 -4.79 4.41 19.21
C ARG A 46 -5.82 5.53 19.13
N ILE A 47 -5.88 6.28 18.03
CA ILE A 47 -6.91 7.31 17.81
C ILE A 47 -8.31 6.67 17.68
N MET A 48 -8.43 5.52 17.02
CA MET A 48 -9.70 4.81 16.91
C MET A 48 -10.15 4.22 18.25
N HIS A 49 -9.21 3.68 19.02
CA HIS A 49 -9.44 3.15 20.36
C HIS A 49 -9.92 4.25 21.32
N SER A 50 -9.25 5.41 21.35
CA SER A 50 -9.67 6.54 22.20
C SER A 50 -11.04 7.11 21.82
N LYS A 51 -11.47 6.93 20.58
CA LYS A 51 -12.82 7.28 20.10
C LYS A 51 -13.87 6.18 20.31
N GLY A 52 -13.52 5.10 21.03
CA GLY A 52 -14.42 3.98 21.30
C GLY A 52 -14.81 3.18 20.06
N LYS A 53 -14.05 3.25 18.97
CA LYS A 53 -14.35 2.53 17.71
C LYS A 53 -13.78 1.11 17.66
N LEU A 54 -12.96 0.74 18.64
CA LEU A 54 -12.38 -0.59 18.82
C LEU A 54 -12.75 -1.15 20.20
N PRO A 55 -14.06 -1.40 20.46
CA PRO A 55 -14.57 -1.67 21.81
C PRO A 55 -14.08 -2.99 22.41
N SER A 56 -13.59 -3.93 21.59
CA SER A 56 -13.05 -5.20 22.07
C SER A 56 -11.58 -5.12 22.48
N LEU A 57 -10.87 -4.01 22.24
CA LEU A 57 -9.44 -3.90 22.55
C LEU A 57 -9.22 -3.25 23.91
N ARG A 58 -8.45 -3.89 24.79
CA ARG A 58 -8.00 -3.31 26.06
C ARG A 58 -6.77 -2.42 25.89
N SER A 59 -5.86 -2.83 25.02
CA SER A 59 -4.64 -2.10 24.65
C SER A 59 -4.39 -2.18 23.13
N ILE A 60 -3.57 -1.27 22.62
CA ILE A 60 -3.08 -1.31 21.24
C ILE A 60 -1.62 -1.72 21.29
N GLU A 61 -1.39 -3.02 21.39
CA GLU A 61 -0.07 -3.63 21.34
C GLU A 61 -0.14 -4.81 20.36
N PHE A 62 0.59 -4.69 19.24
CA PHE A 62 0.65 -5.73 18.21
C PHE A 62 2.09 -5.90 17.74
N ASP A 63 2.37 -7.09 17.23
CA ASP A 63 3.71 -7.49 16.84
C ASP A 63 4.14 -6.78 15.55
N MET A 64 5.44 -6.84 15.26
CA MET A 64 5.93 -6.41 13.96
C MET A 64 5.24 -7.19 12.85
N CYS A 65 4.66 -6.46 11.90
CA CYS A 65 3.99 -7.02 10.73
C CYS A 65 4.95 -7.02 9.54
N GLU A 66 5.33 -8.20 9.06
CA GLU A 66 6.21 -8.38 7.90
C GLU A 66 5.65 -7.68 6.65
N ASP A 67 4.35 -7.83 6.37
CA ASP A 67 3.67 -7.15 5.25
C ASP A 67 3.80 -5.62 5.34
N CYS A 68 3.75 -5.07 6.55
CA CYS A 68 3.96 -3.63 6.76
C CYS A 68 5.40 -3.22 6.52
N ILE A 69 6.36 -4.02 6.97
CA ILE A 69 7.78 -3.72 6.82
C ILE A 69 8.09 -3.64 5.33
N ILE A 70 7.70 -4.66 4.57
CA ILE A 70 7.93 -4.73 3.12
C ILE A 70 7.12 -3.64 2.40
N GLY A 71 5.83 -3.49 2.73
CA GLY A 71 4.92 -2.58 2.04
C GLY A 71 5.14 -1.09 2.33
N LYS A 72 5.72 -0.76 3.50
CA LYS A 72 6.03 0.64 3.89
C LYS A 72 7.52 0.96 3.83
N GLN A 73 8.35 0.03 3.35
CA GLN A 73 9.80 0.26 3.21
C GLN A 73 10.04 1.45 2.27
N LYS A 74 10.70 2.49 2.79
CA LYS A 74 11.14 3.62 1.96
C LYS A 74 12.45 3.26 1.27
N ARG A 75 12.57 3.55 -0.02
CA ARG A 75 13.85 3.48 -0.74
C ARG A 75 14.86 4.41 -0.06
N VAL A 76 16.04 3.89 0.27
CA VAL A 76 17.16 4.70 0.76
C VAL A 76 17.45 5.80 -0.27
N SER A 77 17.69 7.02 0.20
CA SER A 77 18.11 8.10 -0.69
C SER A 77 19.41 7.73 -1.35
N PHE A 78 19.47 7.83 -2.68
CA PHE A 78 20.75 7.79 -3.37
C PHE A 78 21.68 8.86 -2.81
N GLN A 79 22.93 8.49 -2.55
CA GLN A 79 23.93 9.50 -2.25
C GLN A 79 24.00 10.47 -3.44
N ARG A 80 24.06 11.78 -3.14
CA ARG A 80 24.28 12.81 -4.17
C ARG A 80 25.72 12.80 -4.71
N SER A 81 26.58 11.92 -4.20
CA SER A 81 27.95 11.75 -4.70
C SER A 81 27.92 11.30 -6.16
N GLY A 82 28.62 12.03 -7.02
CA GLY A 82 28.88 11.58 -8.40
C GLY A 82 28.61 12.59 -9.52
N ARG A 83 28.24 13.84 -9.24
CA ARG A 83 28.25 14.90 -10.26
C ARG A 83 29.42 15.86 -10.05
N ILE A 84 30.64 15.36 -10.26
CA ILE A 84 31.80 16.24 -10.42
C ILE A 84 31.66 16.90 -11.79
N PRO A 85 31.59 18.24 -11.88
CA PRO A 85 31.63 18.93 -13.16
C PRO A 85 32.89 18.53 -13.93
N LYS A 86 32.69 18.14 -15.18
CA LYS A 86 33.78 17.85 -16.10
C LYS A 86 34.43 19.16 -16.54
N LYS A 87 35.76 19.19 -16.57
CA LYS A 87 36.52 20.43 -16.82
C LYS A 87 36.50 20.79 -18.30
N GLU A 88 36.66 19.77 -19.12
CA GLU A 88 36.68 19.86 -20.57
C GLU A 88 35.36 19.42 -21.20
N ARG A 89 35.16 19.85 -22.45
CA ARG A 89 34.00 19.44 -23.26
C ARG A 89 34.13 17.95 -23.59
N LEU A 90 33.01 17.22 -23.51
CA LEU A 90 32.90 15.81 -23.87
C LEU A 90 33.69 14.80 -22.98
N GLU A 91 34.18 15.18 -21.80
CA GLU A 91 34.84 14.21 -20.88
C GLU A 91 33.89 13.09 -20.38
N LEU A 92 32.57 13.32 -20.43
CA LEU A 92 31.57 12.33 -20.06
C LEU A 92 30.35 12.45 -20.96
N VAL A 93 30.02 11.36 -21.64
CA VAL A 93 28.81 11.23 -22.46
C VAL A 93 27.95 10.14 -21.85
N HIS A 94 26.72 10.48 -21.44
CA HIS A 94 25.70 9.48 -21.14
C HIS A 94 24.96 9.17 -22.43
N SER A 95 24.96 7.89 -22.82
CA SER A 95 24.11 7.37 -23.88
C SER A 95 23.23 6.29 -23.27
N ASP A 96 21.99 6.21 -23.74
CA ASP A 96 21.04 5.18 -23.35
C ASP A 96 20.46 4.57 -24.63
N VAL A 97 20.18 3.27 -24.58
CA VAL A 97 19.62 2.54 -25.72
C VAL A 97 18.13 2.42 -25.50
N TRP A 98 17.36 3.02 -26.40
CA TRP A 98 15.91 2.83 -26.42
C TRP A 98 15.57 1.39 -26.79
N GLY A 99 14.64 0.76 -26.08
CA GLY A 99 14.03 -0.50 -26.52
C GLY A 99 12.73 -0.83 -25.77
N PRO A 100 12.02 -1.90 -26.15
CA PRO A 100 11.77 -2.37 -27.51
C PRO A 100 10.78 -1.44 -28.24
N THR A 101 11.00 -1.21 -29.52
CA THR A 101 10.13 -0.38 -30.37
C THR A 101 9.28 -1.26 -31.27
N THR A 102 8.02 -0.86 -31.51
CA THR A 102 7.13 -1.54 -32.47
C THR A 102 7.51 -1.24 -33.91
N VAL A 103 8.28 -0.18 -34.14
CA VAL A 103 8.71 0.25 -35.47
C VAL A 103 10.18 -0.12 -35.65
N SER A 104 10.46 -0.87 -36.70
CA SER A 104 11.83 -1.24 -37.09
C SER A 104 12.64 0.01 -37.43
N SER A 105 13.86 0.08 -36.89
CA SER A 105 14.79 1.13 -37.27
C SER A 105 15.27 0.95 -38.71
N ILE A 106 15.72 2.03 -39.35
CA ILE A 106 16.30 2.03 -40.70
C ILE A 106 17.47 1.02 -40.83
N SER A 107 18.22 0.79 -39.75
CA SER A 107 19.33 -0.17 -39.73
C SER A 107 18.95 -1.60 -39.33
N GLY A 108 17.66 -1.89 -39.11
CA GLY A 108 17.12 -3.24 -39.10
C GLY A 108 17.69 -4.18 -38.03
N LYS A 109 17.17 -4.07 -36.81
CA LYS A 109 16.76 -5.20 -35.95
C LYS A 109 15.73 -4.71 -34.94
#